data_AF-A0A2H6AZC8-F1
#
_entry.id   AF-A0A2H6AZC8-F1
#
_cell.length_a   1.000
_cell.length_b   1.000
_cell.length_c   1.000
_cell.angle_alpha   90.00
_cell.angle_beta   90.00
_cell.angle_gamma   90.00
#
_symmetry.space_group_name_H-M   'P 1'
#
loop_
_entity.id
_entity.type
_entity.pdbx_description
1 polymer ?
#
loop_
_entity_poly.entity_id
_entity_poly.type
_entity_poly.pdbx_seq_one_letter_code
_entity_poly.pdbx_strand_id
1 'polypeptide(L)'
;MLEDFRIACMFLTRLPLRPTRPVGLRDLAAAVYMFPIVGALVGAVGGLVYLLAIHLDLPTLPATVLAVAAMVAVTGGLHEDGLADTADALGAGEDREKALAVMRDSRIGSFGALALVLVVVARLSALANFWDPGFFLRVAVTAAAASRAAMPVVMWLQPSARTSGLAASAGRPEPPRVWAGIALALALGFLLLPPAAFFEAAAASALAAAATATWLGRRFGGCTGDTLGAVQQVAEVAFLLAVVTEI
;
A
#
# COMPACT_ATOMS: atom_id res chain seq x y z
N MET A 1 18.57 -1.55 11.07
CA MET A 1 17.21 -1.74 11.64
C MET A 1 16.52 -0.42 11.98
N LEU A 2 16.88 0.30 13.06
CA LEU A 2 16.19 1.56 13.40
C LEU A 2 16.34 2.65 12.33
N GLU A 3 17.53 2.76 11.74
CA GLU A 3 17.78 3.68 10.64
C GLU A 3 16.97 3.29 9.39
N ASP A 4 16.95 2.01 9.02
CA ASP A 4 16.14 1.49 7.91
C ASP A 4 14.64 1.72 8.13
N PHE A 5 14.17 1.60 9.37
CA PHE A 5 12.78 1.91 9.72
C PHE A 5 12.48 3.40 9.53
N ARG A 6 13.38 4.31 9.93
CA ARG A 6 13.24 5.76 9.67
C ARG A 6 13.25 6.07 8.18
N ILE A 7 14.13 5.42 7.40
CA ILE A 7 14.17 5.55 5.95
C ILE A 7 12.85 5.11 5.31
N ALA A 8 12.32 3.96 5.72
CA ALA A 8 11.03 3.47 5.24
C ALA A 8 9.86 4.38 5.66
N CYS A 9 9.86 4.90 6.89
CA CYS A 9 8.87 5.88 7.35
C CYS A 9 8.93 7.17 6.55
N MET A 10 10.13 7.70 6.31
CA MET A 10 10.34 8.90 5.48
C MET A 10 9.81 8.72 4.06
N PHE A 11 9.89 7.50 3.51
CA PHE A 11 9.42 7.22 2.16
C PHE A 11 7.90 6.99 2.09
N LEU A 12 7.33 6.24 3.03
CA LEU A 12 5.93 5.79 2.97
C LEU A 12 4.95 6.64 3.78
N THR A 13 5.46 7.56 4.61
CA THR A 13 4.63 8.38 5.52
C THR A 13 5.12 9.82 5.59
N ARG A 14 4.26 10.70 6.12
CA ARG A 14 4.58 12.09 6.48
C ARG A 14 4.93 12.25 7.96
N LEU A 15 5.15 11.16 8.69
CA LEU A 15 5.56 11.24 10.09
C LEU A 15 6.96 11.90 10.19
N PRO A 16 7.22 12.74 11.20
CA PRO A 16 8.48 13.47 11.34
C PRO A 16 9.63 12.57 11.85
N LEU A 17 9.73 11.33 11.35
CA LEU A 17 10.75 10.35 11.70
C LEU A 17 11.93 10.47 10.73
N ARG A 18 12.79 11.47 10.97
CA ARG A 18 13.92 11.76 10.09
C ARG A 18 15.09 10.77 10.32
N PRO A 19 15.70 10.24 9.26
CA PRO A 19 16.98 9.53 9.30
C PRO A 19 18.08 10.39 9.95
N THR A 20 19.06 9.75 10.58
CA THR A 20 20.16 10.43 11.30
C THR A 20 21.30 10.86 10.40
N ARG A 21 21.29 10.41 9.14
CA ARG A 21 22.27 10.73 8.11
C ARG A 21 21.58 11.07 6.79
N PRO A 22 22.29 11.70 5.83
CA PRO A 22 21.81 11.79 4.45
C PRO A 22 21.47 10.41 3.91
N VAL A 23 20.29 10.30 3.28
CA VAL A 23 19.78 9.06 2.70
C VAL A 23 19.96 9.09 1.20
N GLY A 24 20.72 8.14 0.70
CA GLY A 24 20.83 7.85 -0.72
C GLY A 24 19.76 6.87 -1.18
N LEU A 25 19.61 6.77 -2.49
CA LEU A 25 18.60 5.91 -3.12
C LEU A 25 18.85 4.41 -2.88
N ARG A 26 20.13 4.00 -2.75
CA ARG A 26 20.51 2.62 -2.35
C ARG A 26 20.09 2.28 -0.91
N ASP A 27 20.01 3.28 -0.03
CA ASP A 27 19.57 3.07 1.35
C ASP A 27 18.09 2.68 1.40
N LEU A 28 17.28 3.23 0.49
CA LEU A 28 15.87 2.84 0.37
C LEU A 28 15.74 1.38 -0.07
N ALA A 29 16.51 0.94 -1.07
CA ALA A 29 16.53 -0.45 -1.51
C ALA A 29 16.96 -1.42 -0.40
N ALA A 30 17.88 -1.00 0.49
CA ALA A 30 18.26 -1.77 1.68
C ALA A 30 17.19 -1.76 2.78
N ALA A 31 16.35 -0.72 2.84
CA ALA A 31 15.32 -0.54 3.85
C ALA A 31 13.95 -1.17 3.51
N VAL A 32 13.76 -1.68 2.29
CA VAL A 32 12.44 -2.17 1.81
C VAL A 32 11.82 -3.26 2.68
N TYR A 33 12.62 -4.06 3.39
CA TYR A 33 12.13 -5.09 4.32
C TYR A 33 11.31 -4.50 5.48
N MET A 34 11.45 -3.20 5.75
CA MET A 34 10.66 -2.47 6.75
C MET A 34 9.33 -1.95 6.25
N PHE A 35 9.04 -2.02 4.95
CA PHE A 35 7.76 -1.56 4.38
C PHE A 35 6.52 -2.21 5.04
N PRO A 36 6.47 -3.53 5.31
CA PRO A 36 5.36 -4.12 6.04
C PRO A 36 5.23 -3.60 7.48
N ILE A 37 6.34 -3.29 8.17
CA ILE A 37 6.31 -2.73 9.53
C ILE A 37 5.76 -1.30 9.50
N VAL A 38 6.15 -0.50 8.50
CA VAL A 38 5.56 0.83 8.30
C VAL A 38 4.09 0.72 7.89
N GLY A 39 3.71 -0.30 7.12
CA GLY A 39 2.31 -0.63 6.84
C GLY A 39 1.52 -0.94 8.10
N ALA A 40 2.05 -1.81 8.95
CA ALA A 40 1.47 -2.12 10.25
C ALA A 40 1.28 -0.86 11.11
N LEU A 41 2.24 0.06 11.10
CA LEU A 41 2.12 1.36 11.77
C LEU A 41 0.96 2.20 11.20
N VAL A 42 0.83 2.29 9.87
CA VAL A 42 -0.28 3.02 9.22
C VAL A 42 -1.63 2.38 9.58
N GLY A 43 -1.75 1.07 9.49
CA GLY A 43 -2.96 0.34 9.90
C GLY A 43 -3.27 0.50 11.39
N ALA A 44 -2.25 0.55 12.25
CA ALA A 44 -2.42 0.81 13.67
C ALA A 44 -2.95 2.22 13.94
N VAL A 45 -2.48 3.24 13.21
CA VAL A 45 -3.06 4.60 13.33
C VAL A 45 -4.54 4.57 12.96
N GLY A 46 -4.90 3.94 11.84
CA GLY A 46 -6.31 3.81 11.44
C GLY A 46 -7.15 3.10 12.50
N GLY A 47 -6.68 1.95 12.99
CA GLY A 47 -7.39 1.18 14.01
C GLY A 47 -7.48 1.88 15.38
N LEU A 48 -6.48 2.66 15.78
CA LEU A 48 -6.53 3.48 17.00
C LEU A 48 -7.54 4.63 16.86
N VAL A 49 -7.62 5.25 15.68
CA VAL A 49 -8.65 6.26 15.40
C VAL A 49 -10.04 5.64 15.40
N TYR A 50 -10.21 4.44 14.85
CA TYR A 50 -11.46 3.69 14.95
C TYR A 50 -11.83 3.40 16.41
N LEU A 51 -10.90 2.85 17.19
CA LEU A 51 -11.10 2.55 18.61
C LEU A 51 -11.54 3.78 19.40
N LEU A 52 -10.87 4.92 19.18
CA LEU A 52 -11.24 6.19 19.81
C LEU A 52 -12.62 6.67 19.37
N ALA A 53 -12.95 6.57 18.08
CA ALA A 53 -14.26 6.96 17.57
C ALA A 53 -15.38 6.11 18.17
N ILE A 54 -15.20 4.77 18.24
CA ILE A 54 -16.16 3.88 18.89
C ILE A 54 -16.26 4.16 20.39
N HIS A 55 -15.16 4.48 21.06
CA HIS A 55 -15.18 4.88 22.47
C HIS A 55 -15.95 6.19 22.72
N LEU A 56 -16.06 7.04 21.70
CA LEU A 56 -16.86 8.27 21.71
C LEU A 56 -18.29 8.04 21.17
N ASP A 57 -18.75 6.79 21.13
CA ASP A 57 -20.09 6.38 20.70
C ASP A 57 -20.42 6.72 19.23
N LEU A 58 -19.41 6.90 18.37
CA LEU A 58 -19.67 7.06 16.93
C LEU A 58 -20.16 5.73 16.33
N PRO A 59 -21.12 5.76 15.37
CA PRO A 59 -21.48 4.57 14.62
C PRO A 59 -20.30 4.04 13.79
N THR A 60 -20.32 2.74 13.47
CA THR A 60 -19.24 2.03 12.78
C THR A 60 -18.81 2.69 11.48
N LEU A 61 -19.74 3.14 10.64
CA LEU A 61 -19.41 3.73 9.35
C LEU A 61 -18.66 5.08 9.49
N PRO A 62 -19.16 6.08 10.24
CA PRO A 62 -18.39 7.28 10.58
C PRO A 62 -17.01 6.99 11.20
N ALA A 63 -16.93 6.05 12.14
CA ALA A 63 -15.65 5.65 12.74
C ALA A 63 -14.67 5.08 11.71
N THR A 64 -15.18 4.28 10.76
CA THR A 64 -14.40 3.69 9.66
C THR A 64 -13.92 4.76 8.68
N VAL A 65 -14.75 5.76 8.38
CA VAL A 65 -14.36 6.92 7.56
C VAL A 65 -13.20 7.68 8.21
N LEU A 66 -13.26 7.94 9.52
CA LEU A 66 -12.18 8.60 10.25
C LEU A 66 -10.89 7.75 10.25
N ALA A 67 -11.01 6.44 10.41
CA ALA A 67 -9.88 5.51 10.37
C ALA A 67 -9.17 5.54 9.01
N VAL A 68 -9.92 5.41 7.91
CA VAL A 68 -9.37 5.47 6.54
C VAL A 68 -8.78 6.85 6.27
N ALA A 69 -9.46 7.93 6.68
CA ALA A 69 -8.94 9.29 6.54
C ALA A 69 -7.61 9.47 7.29
N ALA A 70 -7.46 8.91 8.49
CA ALA A 70 -6.21 8.96 9.26
C ALA A 70 -5.09 8.19 8.56
N MET A 71 -5.38 7.01 8.01
CA MET A 71 -4.40 6.24 7.22
C MET A 71 -3.90 7.04 6.01
N VAL A 72 -4.82 7.67 5.26
CA VAL A 72 -4.49 8.54 4.11
C VAL A 72 -3.69 9.77 4.56
N ALA A 73 -4.07 10.40 5.67
CA ALA A 73 -3.39 11.60 6.17
C ALA A 73 -1.95 11.30 6.60
N VAL A 74 -1.71 10.16 7.26
CA VAL A 74 -0.37 9.74 7.69
C VAL A 74 0.52 9.38 6.52
N THR A 75 0.00 8.76 5.46
CA THR A 75 0.77 8.52 4.23
C THR A 75 0.92 9.77 3.37
N GLY A 76 0.06 10.77 3.60
CA GLY A 76 -0.05 11.93 2.73
C GLY A 76 -0.68 11.63 1.37
N GLY A 77 -1.46 10.54 1.27
CA GLY A 77 -2.09 10.08 0.04
C GLY A 77 -1.14 9.46 -0.98
N LEU A 78 0.07 9.04 -0.58
CA LEU A 78 1.12 8.59 -1.51
C LEU A 78 0.67 7.52 -2.50
N HIS A 79 -0.01 6.48 -2.01
CA HIS A 79 -0.41 5.36 -2.87
C HIS A 79 -1.74 5.63 -3.57
N GLU A 80 -2.62 6.42 -2.96
CA GLU A 80 -3.82 6.94 -3.59
C GLU A 80 -3.47 7.77 -4.83
N ASP A 81 -2.50 8.68 -4.71
CA ASP A 81 -1.95 9.48 -5.82
C ASP A 81 -1.40 8.58 -6.93
N GLY A 82 -0.57 7.59 -6.58
CA GLY A 82 -0.05 6.62 -7.54
C GLY A 82 -1.13 5.81 -8.26
N LEU A 83 -2.23 5.46 -7.57
CA LEU A 83 -3.38 4.81 -8.18
C LEU A 83 -4.10 5.75 -9.16
N ALA A 84 -4.30 7.01 -8.77
CA ALA A 84 -4.96 8.02 -9.61
C ALA A 84 -4.16 8.27 -10.90
N ASP A 85 -2.86 8.52 -10.77
CA ASP A 85 -1.94 8.74 -11.89
C ASP A 85 -1.86 7.51 -12.81
N THR A 86 -1.88 6.32 -12.22
CA THR A 86 -1.90 5.07 -13.00
C THR A 86 -3.21 4.93 -13.78
N ALA A 87 -4.36 5.24 -13.17
CA ALA A 87 -5.65 5.16 -13.84
C ALA A 87 -5.80 6.20 -14.96
N ASP A 88 -5.35 7.43 -14.75
CA ASP A 88 -5.36 8.46 -15.80
C ASP A 88 -4.39 8.13 -16.95
N ALA A 89 -3.21 7.59 -16.63
CA ALA A 89 -2.29 7.09 -17.64
C ALA A 89 -2.90 5.96 -18.49
N LEU A 90 -3.65 5.06 -17.88
CA LEU A 90 -4.39 4.00 -18.58
C LEU A 90 -5.51 4.57 -19.46
N GLY A 91 -6.18 5.63 -19.01
CA GLY A 91 -7.20 6.35 -19.77
C GLY A 91 -6.67 7.16 -20.95
N ALA A 92 -5.36 7.42 -21.02
CA ALA A 92 -4.74 8.26 -22.05
C ALA A 92 -4.64 7.60 -23.45
N GLY A 93 -4.99 6.31 -23.57
CA GLY A 93 -4.92 5.50 -24.80
C GLY A 93 -3.84 4.41 -24.72
N GLU A 94 -3.51 3.78 -25.86
CA GLU A 94 -2.54 2.67 -25.93
C GLU A 94 -1.08 3.12 -26.03
N ASP A 95 -0.83 4.35 -26.49
CA ASP A 95 0.52 4.91 -26.60
C ASP A 95 1.19 4.94 -25.21
N ARG A 96 2.33 4.28 -25.10
CA ARG A 96 3.09 4.15 -23.85
C ARG A 96 3.75 5.47 -23.45
N GLU A 97 4.33 6.21 -24.39
CA GLU A 97 5.03 7.45 -24.08
C GLU A 97 4.04 8.51 -23.62
N LYS A 98 2.89 8.60 -24.30
CA LYS A 98 1.79 9.48 -23.90
C LYS A 98 1.25 9.13 -22.52
N ALA A 99 1.02 7.85 -22.22
CA ALA A 99 0.53 7.43 -20.91
C ALA A 99 1.54 7.73 -19.79
N LEU A 100 2.83 7.48 -20.03
CA LEU A 100 3.89 7.83 -19.08
C LEU A 100 4.05 9.34 -18.88
N ALA A 101 3.70 10.15 -19.90
CA ALA A 101 3.66 11.61 -19.79
C ALA A 101 2.48 12.09 -18.94
N VAL A 102 1.30 11.49 -19.10
CA VAL A 102 0.11 11.77 -18.25
C VAL A 102 0.39 11.46 -16.79
N MET A 103 1.10 10.36 -16.49
CA MET A 103 1.52 9.98 -15.14
C MET A 103 2.53 10.96 -14.49
N ARG A 104 2.94 12.04 -15.18
CA ARG A 104 3.77 13.13 -14.62
C ARG A 104 3.00 14.44 -14.49
N ASP A 105 1.79 14.49 -15.01
CA ASP A 105 0.91 15.63 -14.89
C ASP A 105 0.28 15.59 -13.50
N SER A 106 0.47 16.65 -12.71
CA SER A 106 -0.08 16.73 -11.36
C SER A 106 -1.61 16.93 -11.33
N ARG A 107 -2.25 17.09 -12.49
CA ARG A 107 -3.70 17.27 -12.59
C ARG A 107 -4.39 15.92 -12.61
N ILE A 108 -5.34 15.74 -11.70
CA ILE A 108 -6.22 14.58 -11.69
C ILE A 108 -7.19 14.61 -12.88
N GLY A 109 -7.29 13.48 -13.58
CA GLY A 109 -8.28 13.22 -14.61
C GLY A 109 -9.49 12.44 -14.10
N SER A 110 -10.45 12.18 -14.98
CA SER A 110 -11.69 11.48 -14.61
C SER A 110 -11.46 10.02 -14.22
N PHE A 111 -10.46 9.35 -14.81
CA PHE A 111 -10.15 7.96 -14.50
C PHE A 111 -9.49 7.86 -13.12
N GLY A 112 -8.57 8.77 -12.81
CA GLY A 112 -7.96 8.88 -11.49
C GLY A 112 -8.99 9.18 -10.41
N ALA A 113 -9.88 10.14 -10.65
CA ALA A 113 -10.97 10.45 -9.73
C ALA A 113 -11.88 9.25 -9.46
N LEU A 114 -12.31 8.53 -10.51
CA LEU A 114 -13.13 7.32 -10.36
C LEU A 114 -12.39 6.21 -9.62
N ALA A 115 -11.10 5.99 -9.92
CA ALA A 115 -10.29 4.99 -9.23
C ALA A 115 -10.16 5.28 -7.72
N LEU A 116 -9.96 6.56 -7.35
CA LEU A 116 -9.93 6.97 -5.95
C LEU A 116 -11.27 6.75 -5.23
N VAL A 117 -12.38 7.11 -5.88
CA VAL A 117 -13.71 6.86 -5.31
C VAL A 117 -13.93 5.37 -5.10
N LEU A 118 -13.65 4.55 -6.11
CA LEU A 118 -13.85 3.10 -6.04
C LEU A 118 -12.97 2.45 -4.96
N VAL A 119 -11.69 2.84 -4.84
CA VAL A 119 -10.80 2.26 -3.83
C VAL A 119 -11.20 2.68 -2.42
N VAL A 120 -11.58 3.95 -2.22
CA VAL A 120 -12.06 4.43 -0.92
C VAL A 120 -13.34 3.71 -0.53
N VAL A 121 -14.32 3.63 -1.44
CA VAL A 121 -15.58 2.93 -1.21
C VAL A 121 -15.33 1.46 -0.90
N ALA A 122 -14.44 0.78 -1.62
CA ALA A 122 -14.12 -0.63 -1.35
C ALA A 122 -13.49 -0.85 0.03
N ARG A 123 -12.57 0.03 0.46
CA ARG A 123 -12.00 -0.03 1.82
C ARG A 123 -13.08 0.20 2.87
N LEU A 124 -13.92 1.21 2.70
CA LEU A 124 -15.01 1.51 3.63
C LEU A 124 -16.02 0.37 3.69
N SER A 125 -16.41 -0.19 2.54
CA SER A 125 -17.37 -1.30 2.47
C SER A 125 -16.83 -2.56 3.10
N ALA A 126 -15.52 -2.84 3.04
CA ALA A 126 -14.93 -3.97 3.74
C ALA A 126 -14.81 -3.70 5.25
N LEU A 127 -14.14 -2.60 5.61
CA LEU A 127 -13.78 -2.31 7.00
C LEU A 127 -15.00 -2.05 7.90
N ALA A 128 -16.07 -1.46 7.37
CA ALA A 128 -17.27 -1.15 8.16
C ALA A 128 -18.06 -2.40 8.60
N ASN A 129 -17.72 -3.60 8.12
CA ASN A 129 -18.32 -4.85 8.62
C ASN A 129 -17.67 -5.36 9.92
N PHE A 130 -16.50 -4.84 10.30
CA PHE A 130 -15.81 -5.29 11.52
C PHE A 130 -16.27 -4.49 12.74
N TRP A 131 -17.37 -4.95 13.34
CA TRP A 131 -17.96 -4.36 14.55
C TRP A 131 -17.09 -4.50 15.80
N ASP A 132 -16.35 -5.60 15.98
CA ASP A 132 -15.37 -5.75 17.07
C ASP A 132 -14.17 -4.79 16.85
N PRO A 133 -13.96 -3.78 17.71
CA PRO A 133 -12.89 -2.82 17.50
C PRO A 133 -11.49 -3.42 17.58
N GLY A 134 -11.32 -4.49 18.37
CA GLY A 134 -10.06 -5.22 18.44
C GLY A 134 -9.74 -5.91 17.12
N PHE A 135 -10.71 -6.58 16.50
CA PHE A 135 -10.56 -7.24 15.22
C PHE A 135 -10.38 -6.23 14.08
N PHE A 136 -11.13 -5.12 14.07
CA PHE A 136 -10.92 -4.02 13.12
C PHE A 136 -9.44 -3.57 13.11
N LEU A 137 -8.88 -3.30 14.29
CA LEU A 137 -7.47 -2.89 14.44
C LEU A 137 -6.53 -3.96 13.85
N ARG A 138 -6.73 -5.23 14.20
CA ARG A 138 -5.91 -6.34 13.71
C ARG A 138 -5.96 -6.46 12.18
N VAL A 139 -7.16 -6.39 11.59
CA VAL A 139 -7.36 -6.44 10.13
C VAL A 139 -6.70 -5.25 9.44
N ALA A 140 -6.89 -4.03 9.96
CA ALA A 140 -6.28 -2.83 9.40
C ALA A 140 -4.74 -2.91 9.41
N VAL A 141 -4.15 -3.39 10.51
CA VAL A 141 -2.71 -3.61 10.65
C VAL A 141 -2.20 -4.63 9.64
N THR A 142 -2.84 -5.79 9.53
CA THR A 142 -2.38 -6.87 8.65
C THR A 142 -2.57 -6.55 7.17
N ALA A 143 -3.69 -5.92 6.80
CA ALA A 143 -3.95 -5.52 5.41
C ALA A 143 -2.93 -4.47 4.94
N ALA A 144 -2.65 -3.48 5.79
CA ALA A 144 -1.67 -2.45 5.48
C ALA A 144 -0.24 -3.01 5.41
N ALA A 145 0.11 -3.96 6.27
CA ALA A 145 1.41 -4.65 6.24
C ALA A 145 1.57 -5.52 4.98
N ALA A 146 0.58 -6.36 4.66
CA ALA A 146 0.60 -7.27 3.53
C ALA A 146 0.72 -6.52 2.19
N SER A 147 -0.08 -5.47 2.00
CA SER A 147 -0.05 -4.68 0.76
C SER A 147 1.31 -4.00 0.51
N ARG A 148 1.98 -3.54 1.57
CA ARG A 148 3.31 -2.91 1.47
C ARG A 148 4.45 -3.91 1.38
N ALA A 149 4.25 -5.17 1.78
CA ALA A 149 5.19 -6.27 1.48
C ALA A 149 5.17 -6.66 -0.01
N ALA A 150 4.10 -6.36 -0.74
CA ALA A 150 4.03 -6.62 -2.18
C ALA A 150 4.92 -5.67 -3.01
N MET A 151 5.11 -4.42 -2.57
CA MET A 151 5.86 -3.42 -3.35
C MET A 151 7.33 -3.84 -3.58
N PRO A 152 8.10 -4.28 -2.56
CA PRO A 152 9.48 -4.75 -2.77
C PRO A 152 9.58 -5.96 -3.69
N VAL A 153 8.56 -6.83 -3.71
CA VAL A 153 8.50 -7.97 -4.65
C VAL A 153 8.41 -7.46 -6.09
N VAL A 154 7.56 -6.48 -6.36
CA VAL A 154 7.45 -5.87 -7.69
C VAL A 154 8.76 -5.16 -8.07
N MET A 155 9.35 -4.40 -7.14
CA MET A 155 10.64 -3.73 -7.36
C MET A 155 11.78 -4.72 -7.68
N TRP A 156 11.73 -5.92 -7.10
CA TRP A 156 12.71 -6.98 -7.38
C TRP A 156 12.49 -7.62 -8.75
N LEU A 157 11.25 -7.97 -9.07
CA LEU A 157 10.91 -8.76 -10.26
C LEU A 157 10.86 -7.92 -11.55
N GLN A 158 10.56 -6.63 -11.46
CA GLN A 158 10.36 -5.79 -12.63
C GLN A 158 11.52 -4.79 -12.84
N PRO A 159 11.84 -4.45 -14.11
CA PRO A 159 12.70 -3.29 -14.38
C PRO A 159 11.95 -2.00 -14.05
N SER A 160 12.69 -0.89 -13.88
CA SER A 160 12.04 0.42 -13.86
C SER A 160 11.55 0.77 -15.26
N ALA A 161 10.29 1.21 -15.37
CA ALA A 161 9.72 1.70 -16.62
C ALA A 161 10.31 3.05 -17.07
N ARG A 162 10.98 3.77 -16.16
CA ARG A 162 11.58 5.09 -16.40
C ARG A 162 13.11 4.98 -16.36
N THR A 163 13.78 5.78 -17.18
CA THR A 163 15.24 5.95 -17.15
C THR A 163 15.71 6.97 -16.11
N SER A 164 14.78 7.67 -15.45
CA SER A 164 15.02 8.71 -14.45
C SER A 164 13.93 8.74 -13.37
N GLY A 165 14.23 9.32 -12.21
CA GLY A 165 13.34 9.43 -11.05
C GLY A 165 13.69 8.45 -9.92
N LEU A 166 13.05 8.61 -8.76
CA LEU A 166 13.35 7.87 -7.52
C LEU A 166 13.40 6.34 -7.72
N ALA A 167 12.44 5.77 -8.46
CA ALA A 167 12.40 4.32 -8.73
C ALA A 167 13.53 3.84 -9.66
N ALA A 168 13.94 4.64 -10.65
CA ALA A 168 15.04 4.28 -11.56
C ALA A 168 16.40 4.31 -10.85
N SER A 169 16.53 5.17 -9.83
CA SER A 169 17.79 5.43 -9.15
C SER A 169 17.95 4.71 -7.80
N ALA A 170 16.85 4.19 -7.21
CA ALA A 170 16.86 3.31 -6.02
C ALA A 170 17.57 1.97 -6.26
N GLY A 171 17.60 1.51 -7.51
CA GLY A 171 18.09 0.17 -7.85
C GLY A 171 17.09 -0.91 -7.44
N ARG A 172 17.47 -2.17 -7.68
CA ARG A 172 16.66 -3.33 -7.29
C ARG A 172 17.02 -3.77 -5.87
N PRO A 173 16.02 -4.03 -5.00
CA PRO A 173 16.30 -4.58 -3.68
C PRO A 173 16.88 -6.00 -3.79
N GLU A 174 17.73 -6.35 -2.83
CA GLU A 174 18.33 -7.69 -2.77
C GLU A 174 17.28 -8.74 -2.34
N PRO A 175 17.28 -9.95 -2.92
CA PRO A 175 16.29 -10.98 -2.59
C PRO A 175 16.15 -11.27 -1.08
N PRO A 176 17.22 -11.35 -0.26
CA PRO A 176 17.09 -11.56 1.17
C PRO A 176 16.28 -10.47 1.89
N ARG A 177 16.38 -9.21 1.44
CA ARG A 177 15.60 -8.08 2.01
C ARG A 177 14.12 -8.23 1.66
N VAL A 178 13.81 -8.63 0.43
CA VAL A 178 12.44 -8.88 -0.02
C VAL A 178 11.82 -10.02 0.78
N TRP A 179 12.52 -11.15 0.90
CA TRP A 179 12.06 -12.29 1.68
C TRP A 179 11.90 -11.96 3.17
N ALA A 180 12.79 -11.15 3.75
CA ALA A 180 12.63 -10.68 5.12
C ALA A 180 11.35 -9.84 5.30
N GLY A 181 11.02 -8.97 4.33
CA GLY A 181 9.75 -8.23 4.33
C GLY A 181 8.53 -9.16 4.26
N ILE A 182 8.55 -10.14 3.35
CA ILE A 182 7.48 -11.15 3.26
C ILE A 182 7.33 -11.90 4.59
N ALA A 183 8.43 -12.36 5.18
CA ALA A 183 8.42 -13.08 6.45
C ALA A 183 7.84 -12.23 7.60
N LEU A 184 8.16 -10.94 7.65
CA LEU A 184 7.59 -10.02 8.64
C LEU A 184 6.08 -9.82 8.45
N ALA A 185 5.61 -9.66 7.21
CA ALA A 185 4.18 -9.55 6.92
C ALA A 185 3.42 -10.83 7.28
N LEU A 186 3.99 -11.99 6.97
CA LEU A 186 3.44 -13.29 7.35
C LEU A 186 3.38 -13.45 8.87
N ALA A 187 4.47 -13.14 9.58
CA ALA A 187 4.52 -13.23 11.04
C ALA A 187 3.47 -12.33 11.71
N LEU A 188 3.29 -11.10 11.23
CA LEU A 188 2.24 -10.20 11.69
C LEU A 188 0.84 -10.77 11.42
N GLY A 189 0.63 -11.32 10.23
CA GLY A 189 -0.61 -11.96 9.84
C GLY A 189 -1.02 -13.10 10.76
N PHE A 190 -0.13 -14.06 10.97
CA PHE A 190 -0.35 -15.20 11.88
C PHE A 190 -0.55 -14.79 13.33
N LEU A 191 0.09 -13.71 13.77
CA LEU A 191 -0.03 -13.22 15.14
C LEU A 191 -1.39 -12.55 15.39
N LEU A 192 -1.94 -11.86 14.38
CA LEU A 192 -3.07 -10.94 14.55
C LEU A 192 -4.39 -11.49 14.02
N LEU A 193 -4.38 -12.46 13.10
CA LEU A 193 -5.57 -13.03 12.50
C LEU A 193 -5.65 -14.55 12.67
N PRO A 194 -6.88 -15.12 12.68
CA PRO A 194 -7.06 -16.57 12.57
C PRO A 194 -6.33 -17.12 11.33
N PRO A 195 -5.61 -18.26 11.42
CA PRO A 195 -4.80 -18.75 10.31
C PRO A 195 -5.56 -18.92 8.99
N ALA A 196 -6.78 -19.46 9.02
CA ALA A 196 -7.59 -19.65 7.82
C ALA A 196 -7.89 -18.32 7.10
N ALA A 197 -8.50 -17.37 7.82
CA ALA A 197 -8.80 -16.05 7.29
C ALA A 197 -7.55 -15.30 6.80
N PHE A 198 -6.42 -15.46 7.51
CA PHE A 198 -5.16 -14.87 7.09
C PHE A 198 -4.65 -15.48 5.78
N PHE A 199 -4.65 -16.81 5.63
CA PHE A 199 -4.15 -17.46 4.42
C PHE A 199 -4.95 -17.05 3.18
N GLU A 200 -6.27 -17.02 3.27
CA GLU A 200 -7.13 -16.61 2.16
C GLU A 200 -6.90 -15.14 1.79
N ALA A 201 -6.84 -14.26 2.78
CA ALA A 201 -6.58 -12.85 2.54
C ALA A 201 -5.18 -12.56 2.00
N ALA A 202 -4.16 -13.25 2.52
CA ALA A 202 -2.80 -13.15 2.02
C ALA A 202 -2.69 -13.65 0.57
N ALA A 203 -3.37 -14.75 0.24
CA ALA A 203 -3.43 -15.29 -1.12
C ALA A 203 -4.14 -14.31 -2.07
N ALA A 204 -5.31 -13.79 -1.71
CA ALA A 204 -6.04 -12.80 -2.48
C ALA A 204 -5.20 -11.54 -2.74
N SER A 205 -4.57 -11.01 -1.68
CA SER A 205 -3.65 -9.87 -1.77
C SER A 205 -2.47 -10.13 -2.71
N ALA A 206 -1.82 -11.29 -2.59
CA ALA A 206 -0.67 -11.65 -3.40
C ALA A 206 -1.04 -11.84 -4.88
N LEU A 207 -2.17 -12.50 -5.15
CA LEU A 207 -2.68 -12.70 -6.50
C LEU A 207 -3.07 -11.37 -7.15
N ALA A 208 -3.81 -10.52 -6.44
CA ALA A 208 -4.20 -9.20 -6.94
C ALA A 208 -2.98 -8.30 -7.20
N ALA A 209 -1.99 -8.33 -6.31
CA ALA A 209 -0.72 -7.63 -6.50
C ALA A 209 0.03 -8.15 -7.73
N ALA A 210 0.18 -9.46 -7.88
CA ALA A 210 0.89 -10.09 -8.98
C ALA A 210 0.19 -9.83 -10.33
N ALA A 211 -1.14 -9.94 -10.39
CA ALA A 211 -1.92 -9.67 -11.59
C ALA A 211 -1.79 -8.20 -12.01
N THR A 212 -1.96 -7.28 -11.06
CA THR A 212 -1.83 -5.83 -11.30
C THR A 212 -0.42 -5.49 -11.75
N ALA A 213 0.61 -5.94 -11.03
CA ALA A 213 2.00 -5.69 -11.38
C ALA A 213 2.35 -6.25 -12.76
N THR A 214 1.92 -7.47 -13.08
CA THR A 214 2.19 -8.09 -14.39
C THR A 214 1.53 -7.29 -15.51
N TRP A 215 0.28 -6.89 -15.33
CA TRP A 215 -0.46 -6.11 -16.32
C TRP A 215 0.16 -4.73 -16.53
N LEU A 216 0.40 -3.97 -15.46
CA LEU A 216 1.02 -2.64 -15.53
C LEU A 216 2.46 -2.72 -16.06
N GLY A 217 3.22 -3.73 -15.67
CA GLY A 217 4.58 -3.98 -16.16
C GLY A 217 4.62 -4.22 -17.66
N ARG A 218 3.65 -4.97 -18.21
CA ARG A 218 3.49 -5.12 -19.67
C ARG A 218 3.04 -3.82 -20.33
N ARG A 219 2.10 -3.09 -19.72
CA ARG A 219 1.55 -1.83 -20.24
C ARG A 219 2.59 -0.70 -20.32
N PHE A 220 3.47 -0.60 -19.33
CA PHE A 220 4.42 0.50 -19.18
C PHE A 220 5.88 0.10 -19.35
N GLY A 221 6.16 -1.18 -19.62
CA GLY A 221 7.51 -1.71 -19.78
C GLY A 221 8.33 -1.79 -18.50
N GLY A 222 7.67 -1.94 -17.35
CA GLY A 222 8.28 -2.00 -16.01
C GLY A 222 7.42 -1.32 -14.94
N CYS A 223 8.00 -1.11 -13.76
CA CYS A 223 7.35 -0.42 -12.65
C CYS A 223 7.81 1.05 -12.51
N THR A 224 6.91 1.90 -12.05
CA THR A 224 7.13 3.27 -11.54
C THR A 224 6.69 3.34 -10.07
N GLY A 225 7.01 4.45 -9.37
CA GLY A 225 6.45 4.70 -8.04
C GLY A 225 4.92 4.66 -8.03
N ASP A 226 4.30 5.24 -9.06
CA ASP A 226 2.85 5.35 -9.19
C ASP A 226 2.21 3.95 -9.36
N THR A 227 2.79 3.11 -10.21
CA THR A 227 2.31 1.72 -10.37
C THR A 227 2.52 0.87 -9.11
N LEU A 228 3.55 1.16 -8.29
CA LEU A 228 3.73 0.50 -7.00
C LEU A 228 2.64 0.93 -6.01
N GLY A 229 2.24 2.22 -6.04
CA GLY A 229 1.08 2.73 -5.31
C GLY A 229 -0.22 2.04 -5.73
N ALA A 230 -0.45 1.90 -7.05
CA ALA A 230 -1.60 1.17 -7.57
C ALA A 230 -1.62 -0.31 -7.14
N VAL A 231 -0.48 -1.01 -7.23
CA VAL A 231 -0.35 -2.39 -6.74
C VAL A 231 -0.65 -2.48 -5.25
N GLN A 232 -0.12 -1.55 -4.44
CA GLN A 232 -0.38 -1.53 -3.00
C GLN A 232 -1.87 -1.36 -2.70
N GLN A 233 -2.54 -0.39 -3.34
CA GLN A 233 -3.96 -0.13 -3.14
C GLN A 233 -4.83 -1.34 -3.50
N VAL A 234 -4.58 -1.96 -4.65
CA VAL A 234 -5.31 -3.15 -5.10
C VAL A 234 -5.05 -4.34 -4.18
N ALA A 235 -3.81 -4.53 -3.73
CA ALA A 235 -3.45 -5.59 -2.79
C ALA A 235 -4.15 -5.41 -1.43
N GLU A 236 -4.20 -4.18 -0.91
CA GLU A 236 -4.87 -3.86 0.35
C GLU A 236 -6.37 -4.12 0.26
N VAL A 237 -7.03 -3.66 -0.80
CA VAL A 237 -8.47 -3.91 -1.02
C VAL A 237 -8.76 -5.39 -1.16
N ALA A 238 -7.96 -6.13 -1.94
CA ALA A 238 -8.14 -7.58 -2.10
C ALA A 238 -7.99 -8.33 -0.77
N PHE A 239 -7.02 -7.92 0.07
CA PHE A 239 -6.89 -8.47 1.43
C PHE A 239 -8.15 -8.20 2.25
N LEU A 240 -8.60 -6.94 2.30
CA LEU A 240 -9.76 -6.55 3.11
C LEU A 240 -11.05 -7.27 2.67
N LEU A 241 -11.29 -7.36 1.37
CA LEU A 241 -12.47 -8.06 0.82
C LEU A 241 -12.42 -9.57 1.04
N ALA A 242 -11.24 -10.18 1.13
CA ALA A 242 -11.12 -11.60 1.45
C ALA A 242 -11.33 -11.86 2.96
N VAL A 243 -10.85 -10.98 3.85
CA VAL A 243 -11.13 -11.15 5.29
C VAL A 243 -12.61 -10.93 5.59
N VAL A 244 -13.31 -10.05 4.84
CA VAL A 244 -14.71 -9.72 5.11
C VAL A 244 -15.68 -10.88 4.83
N THR A 245 -15.27 -11.88 4.05
CA THR A 245 -16.09 -13.07 3.78
C THR A 245 -15.99 -14.14 4.87
N GLU A 246 -15.08 -13.96 5.82
CA GLU A 246 -14.78 -14.91 6.90
C GLU A 246 -15.44 -14.54 8.24
N ILE A 247 -16.33 -13.54 8.24
CA ILE A 247 -17.02 -12.99 9.42
C ILE A 247 -18.40 -13.62 9.62
#